data_AF-A0A7R9QSM7-F1
#
_entry.id   AF-A0A7R9QSM7-F1
#
_cell.length_a   1.000
_cell.length_b   1.000
_cell.length_c   1.000
_cell.angle_alpha   90.00
_cell.angle_beta   90.00
_cell.angle_gamma   90.00
#
_symmetry.space_group_name_H-M   'P 1'
#
loop_
_entity.id
_entity.type
_entity.pdbx_description
1 polymer ?
#
loop_
_entity_poly.entity_id
_entity_poly.type
_entity_poly.pdbx_seq_one_letter_code
_entity_poly.pdbx_strand_id
1 'polypeptide(L)'
;MYIFVVTLQPFHGIVHTRGHRRQPCLTYGTGSFNTTLKVSLLADESEELYCGYNKFNGDRSVSVAVRPHKSLELSDDKYYFMTCEQLGYKSVRGGTYSVSLKLSDLSGQRVSRAVHGNSYVLRAQLTPYDIITTLRMKNCFSFGTDTEHVKLLDEYGCPTAAQLMSEFIYNTSHTAEAIVYEMFKFPDSHKLYIQCDAILCRGGCREPVCDSPNSKGQDLATDSYSLISSSTTVYVFEPSDDN
;
A
#
# COMPACT_ATOMS: atom_id res chain seq x y z
N MET A 1 -10.09 0.08 15.42
CA MET A 1 -8.95 0.39 14.55
C MET A 1 -8.87 1.90 14.32
N TYR A 2 -7.66 2.45 14.40
CA TYR A 2 -7.39 3.85 14.10
C TYR A 2 -6.56 3.94 12.82
N ILE A 3 -7.06 4.67 11.84
CA ILE A 3 -6.41 4.84 10.53
C ILE A 3 -5.98 6.29 10.44
N PHE A 4 -4.67 6.52 10.37
CA PHE A 4 -4.08 7.84 10.26
C PHE A 4 -3.66 8.07 8.81
N VAL A 5 -4.36 8.98 8.13
CA VAL A 5 -4.03 9.40 6.76
C VAL A 5 -3.19 10.66 6.83
N VAL A 6 -1.99 10.59 6.27
CA VAL A 6 -1.05 11.72 6.16
C VAL A 6 -0.89 12.07 4.69
N THR A 7 -1.11 13.35 4.36
CA THR A 7 -1.01 13.87 2.99
C THR A 7 0.09 14.92 2.89
N LEU A 8 0.65 15.09 1.68
CA LEU A 8 1.64 16.13 1.39
C LEU A 8 1.03 17.53 1.25
N GLN A 9 -0.28 17.60 1.03
CA GLN A 9 -1.04 18.84 0.85
C GLN A 9 -2.26 18.84 1.78
N PRO A 10 -2.80 20.01 2.15
CA PRO A 10 -4.07 20.13 2.88
C PRO A 10 -5.17 19.25 2.30
N PHE A 11 -5.69 18.32 3.09
CA PHE A 11 -6.69 17.36 2.64
C PHE A 11 -8.11 17.83 2.92
N HIS A 12 -8.91 18.02 1.87
CA HIS A 12 -10.33 18.40 1.94
C HIS A 12 -11.27 17.31 1.41
N GLY A 13 -10.72 16.12 1.12
CA GLY A 13 -11.45 15.01 0.55
C GLY A 13 -12.22 14.20 1.58
N ILE A 14 -12.37 12.90 1.33
CA ILE A 14 -13.06 11.96 2.21
C ILE A 14 -12.23 10.69 2.39
N VAL A 15 -12.21 10.17 3.62
CA VAL A 15 -11.67 8.84 3.95
C VAL A 15 -12.84 7.99 4.43
N HIS A 16 -13.03 6.80 3.86
CA HIS A 16 -14.13 5.92 4.25
C HIS A 16 -13.77 4.44 4.03
N THR A 17 -14.46 3.52 4.71
CA THR A 17 -14.32 2.10 4.40
C THR A 17 -15.08 1.75 3.12
N ARG A 18 -14.57 0.78 2.35
CA ARG A 18 -15.15 0.38 1.05
C ARG A 18 -16.59 -0.12 1.27
N GLY A 19 -17.51 0.31 0.40
CA GLY A 19 -18.93 -0.03 0.49
C GLY A 19 -19.72 0.67 1.61
N HIS A 20 -19.07 1.40 2.54
CA HIS A 20 -19.72 1.97 3.72
C HIS A 20 -19.47 3.48 3.83
N ARG A 21 -20.17 4.27 3.00
CA ARG A 21 -20.12 5.74 3.02
C ARG A 21 -21.16 6.35 3.97
N ARG A 22 -21.14 5.94 5.24
CA ARG A 22 -21.96 6.51 6.31
C ARG A 22 -21.15 6.68 7.59
N GLN A 23 -21.62 7.50 8.52
CA GLN A 23 -21.01 7.51 9.85
C GLN A 23 -21.27 6.16 10.55
N PRO A 24 -20.34 5.68 11.40
CA PRO A 24 -19.02 6.22 11.72
C PRO A 24 -17.89 5.80 10.73
N CYS A 25 -18.24 5.13 9.63
CA CYS A 25 -17.31 4.51 8.69
C CYS A 25 -16.64 5.48 7.70
N LEU A 26 -16.86 6.79 7.85
CA LEU A 26 -16.23 7.84 7.07
C LEU A 26 -15.80 9.03 7.93
N THR A 27 -14.88 9.83 7.39
CA THR A 27 -14.47 11.11 7.92
C THR A 27 -14.08 12.05 6.76
N TYR A 28 -14.29 13.35 6.96
CA TYR A 28 -13.93 14.36 5.96
C TYR A 28 -12.63 15.04 6.32
N GLY A 29 -11.84 15.36 5.29
CA GLY A 29 -10.70 16.24 5.43
C GLY A 29 -11.13 17.66 5.79
N THR A 30 -10.43 18.27 6.75
CA THR A 30 -10.70 19.63 7.24
C THR A 30 -9.71 20.67 6.73
N GLY A 31 -8.85 20.30 5.76
CA GLY A 31 -7.70 21.11 5.32
C GLY A 31 -6.45 20.90 6.17
N SER A 32 -6.46 19.92 7.07
CA SER A 32 -5.26 19.44 7.76
C SER A 32 -4.45 18.50 6.86
N PHE A 33 -3.17 18.31 7.16
CA PHE A 33 -2.32 17.27 6.58
C PHE A 33 -2.62 15.88 7.16
N ASN A 34 -3.32 15.84 8.30
CA ASN A 34 -3.55 14.63 9.07
C ASN A 34 -5.06 14.44 9.22
N THR A 35 -5.58 13.30 8.78
CA THR A 35 -6.99 12.93 8.94
C THR A 35 -7.08 11.56 9.59
N THR A 36 -7.95 11.40 10.60
CA THR A 36 -8.09 10.14 11.34
C THR A 36 -9.48 9.55 11.12
N LEU A 37 -9.53 8.32 10.60
CA LEU A 37 -10.74 7.49 10.56
C LEU A 37 -10.70 6.48 11.70
N LYS A 38 -11.82 6.35 12.42
CA LYS A 38 -11.99 5.36 13.51
C LYS A 38 -12.99 4.32 13.04
N VAL A 39 -12.59 3.06 13.03
CA VAL A 39 -13.42 1.93 12.59
C VAL A 39 -13.54 0.92 13.73
N SER A 40 -14.77 0.52 14.08
CA SER A 40 -14.97 -0.62 14.97
C SER A 40 -14.69 -1.89 14.18
N LEU A 41 -13.75 -2.71 14.66
CA LEU A 41 -13.55 -4.06 14.15
C LEU A 41 -14.28 -5.10 15.01
N LEU A 42 -14.97 -4.67 16.07
CA LEU A 42 -15.64 -5.54 17.05
C LEU A 42 -17.15 -5.60 16.85
N ALA A 43 -17.68 -4.74 15.99
CA ALA A 43 -19.11 -4.62 15.79
C ALA A 43 -19.65 -5.77 14.93
N ASP A 44 -20.78 -6.34 15.32
CA ASP A 44 -21.47 -7.36 14.51
C ASP A 44 -22.13 -6.72 13.29
N GLU A 45 -22.34 -7.50 12.21
CA GLU A 45 -22.86 -6.98 10.93
C GLU A 45 -24.20 -6.23 11.03
N SER A 46 -25.03 -6.59 12.00
CA SER A 46 -26.31 -5.93 12.27
C SER A 46 -26.18 -4.59 12.99
N GLU A 47 -25.02 -4.27 13.56
CA GLU A 47 -24.81 -3.07 14.35
C GLU A 47 -24.46 -1.87 13.46
N GLU A 48 -24.90 -0.68 13.86
CA GLU A 48 -24.58 0.56 13.15
C GLU A 48 -23.07 0.84 13.09
N LEU A 49 -22.31 0.31 14.05
CA LEU A 49 -20.86 0.45 14.11
C LEU A 49 -20.11 -0.44 13.11
N TYR A 50 -20.80 -1.37 12.44
CA TYR A 50 -20.19 -2.24 11.43
C TYR A 50 -19.83 -1.45 10.17
N CYS A 51 -18.58 -1.57 9.75
CA CYS A 51 -17.99 -0.83 8.64
C CYS A 51 -17.41 -1.74 7.55
N GLY A 52 -17.93 -2.96 7.41
CA GLY A 52 -17.53 -3.88 6.34
C GLY A 52 -16.15 -4.49 6.54
N TYR A 53 -15.75 -4.79 7.78
CA TYR A 53 -14.51 -5.53 8.00
C TYR A 53 -14.72 -7.02 7.73
N ASN A 54 -13.70 -7.69 7.22
CA ASN A 54 -13.66 -9.13 7.02
C ASN A 54 -12.90 -9.80 8.16
N LYS A 55 -13.27 -11.04 8.50
CA LYS A 55 -12.58 -11.85 9.49
C LYS A 55 -12.07 -13.13 8.83
N PHE A 56 -10.76 -13.37 8.92
CA PHE A 56 -10.13 -14.57 8.38
C PHE A 56 -9.07 -15.08 9.36
N ASN A 57 -9.15 -16.34 9.76
CA ASN A 57 -8.20 -16.98 10.70
C ASN A 57 -7.94 -16.20 12.01
N GLY A 58 -8.93 -15.44 12.49
CA GLY A 58 -8.80 -14.63 13.71
C GLY A 58 -8.38 -13.18 13.45
N ASP A 59 -7.75 -12.91 12.32
CA ASP A 59 -7.39 -11.56 11.87
C ASP A 59 -8.59 -10.83 11.32
N ARG A 60 -8.56 -9.50 11.43
CA ARG A 60 -9.63 -8.62 10.95
C ARG A 60 -9.08 -7.60 9.99
N SER A 61 -9.64 -7.54 8.79
CA SER A 61 -9.18 -6.66 7.72
C SER A 61 -10.26 -5.70 7.26
N VAL A 62 -9.86 -4.51 6.80
CA VAL A 62 -10.77 -3.50 6.26
C VAL A 62 -10.14 -2.83 5.05
N SER A 63 -10.94 -2.65 4.01
CA SER A 63 -10.58 -1.84 2.85
C SER A 63 -10.98 -0.39 3.07
N VAL A 64 -10.03 0.52 2.87
CA VAL A 64 -10.18 1.96 3.10
C VAL A 64 -9.93 2.69 1.80
N ALA A 65 -10.85 3.57 1.43
CA ALA A 65 -10.68 4.51 0.32
C ALA A 65 -10.32 5.90 0.85
N VAL A 66 -9.26 6.48 0.29
CA VAL A 66 -8.84 7.87 0.49
C VAL A 66 -9.04 8.59 -0.82
N ARG A 67 -9.96 9.56 -0.84
CA ARG A 67 -10.38 10.24 -2.07
C ARG A 67 -10.13 11.73 -1.96
N PRO A 68 -9.46 12.36 -2.94
CA PRO A 68 -9.25 13.81 -2.93
C PRO A 68 -10.56 14.58 -3.09
N HIS A 69 -11.57 14.01 -3.78
CA HIS A 69 -12.88 14.63 -3.96
C HIS A 69 -13.94 13.93 -3.09
N LYS A 70 -14.88 14.71 -2.53
CA LYS A 70 -15.89 14.20 -1.58
C LYS A 70 -16.94 13.28 -2.21
N SER A 71 -17.32 13.54 -3.46
CA SER A 71 -18.44 12.82 -4.13
C SER A 71 -18.01 11.97 -5.33
N LEU A 72 -17.18 12.53 -6.22
CA LEU A 72 -16.69 11.88 -7.43
C LEU A 72 -15.62 10.84 -7.15
N GLU A 73 -15.68 9.73 -7.90
CA GLU A 73 -14.59 8.76 -7.96
C GLU A 73 -13.59 9.17 -9.04
N LEU A 74 -12.32 9.30 -8.69
CA LEU A 74 -11.27 9.78 -9.59
C LEU A 74 -10.17 8.72 -9.74
N SER A 75 -9.34 8.86 -10.78
CA SER A 75 -8.14 8.02 -10.98
C SER A 75 -7.14 8.15 -9.83
N ASP A 76 -7.17 9.28 -9.12
CA ASP A 76 -6.28 9.58 -8.01
C ASP A 76 -6.77 9.00 -6.68
N ASP A 77 -7.94 8.35 -6.66
CA ASP A 77 -8.43 7.65 -5.48
C ASP A 77 -7.46 6.54 -5.08
N LYS A 78 -7.12 6.49 -3.79
CA LYS A 78 -6.23 5.50 -3.21
C LYS A 78 -7.01 4.53 -2.36
N TYR A 79 -6.68 3.26 -2.50
CA TYR A 79 -7.29 2.17 -1.73
C TYR A 79 -6.21 1.46 -0.95
N TYR A 80 -6.55 1.15 0.29
CA TYR A 80 -5.67 0.47 1.24
C TYR A 80 -6.40 -0.71 1.85
N PHE A 81 -5.78 -1.87 1.83
CA PHE A 81 -6.24 -3.04 2.55
C PHE A 81 -5.42 -3.14 3.84
N MET A 82 -6.10 -3.03 4.98
CA MET A 82 -5.44 -2.96 6.27
C MET A 82 -5.89 -4.11 7.15
N THR A 83 -4.95 -4.86 7.71
CA THR A 83 -5.21 -6.00 8.60
C THR A 83 -4.76 -5.67 10.02
N CYS A 84 -5.63 -5.91 10.98
CA CYS A 84 -5.27 -5.99 12.39
C CYS A 84 -5.14 -7.47 12.77
N GLU A 85 -3.89 -7.91 12.85
CA GLU A 85 -3.54 -9.26 13.29
C GLU A 85 -3.80 -9.44 14.79
N GLN A 86 -4.05 -10.67 15.22
CA GLN A 86 -4.37 -11.01 16.61
C GLN A 86 -3.25 -10.66 17.62
N LEU A 87 -1.99 -10.63 17.18
CA LEU A 87 -0.84 -10.18 17.99
C LEU A 87 -0.69 -8.65 18.08
N GLY A 88 -1.58 -7.92 17.40
CA GLY A 88 -1.61 -6.47 17.38
C GLY A 88 -0.58 -5.89 16.42
N TYR A 89 -1.04 -5.46 15.24
CA TYR A 89 -0.23 -4.63 14.36
C TYR A 89 0.04 -3.26 15.02
N LYS A 90 1.30 -3.02 15.42
CA LYS A 90 1.73 -1.71 15.95
C LYS A 90 2.38 -0.91 14.85
N SER A 91 1.59 -0.13 14.10
CA SER A 91 2.15 1.03 13.42
C SER A 91 2.60 2.04 14.48
N VAL A 92 3.91 2.25 14.57
CA VAL A 92 4.49 3.24 15.47
C VAL A 92 4.18 4.64 14.93
N ARG A 93 3.56 5.46 15.79
CA ARG A 93 3.18 6.85 15.51
C ARG A 93 4.38 7.70 15.09
N GLY A 94 4.09 8.65 14.19
CA GLY A 94 4.56 10.02 14.33
C GLY A 94 5.85 10.35 13.58
N GLY A 95 5.70 10.74 12.31
CA GLY A 95 6.72 11.45 11.56
C GLY A 95 6.07 12.26 10.44
N THR A 96 6.75 13.30 9.96
CA THR A 96 6.44 14.01 8.70
C THR A 96 6.77 13.17 7.46
N TYR A 97 7.32 11.97 7.67
CA TYR A 97 7.69 11.06 6.61
C TYR A 97 6.47 10.40 5.96
N SER A 98 6.50 10.35 4.64
CA SER A 98 5.54 9.71 3.77
C SER A 98 6.29 8.95 2.71
N VAL A 99 5.73 7.84 2.24
CA VAL A 99 6.28 7.08 1.12
C VAL A 99 5.26 7.15 0.00
N SER A 100 5.69 7.60 -1.18
CA SER A 100 4.87 7.55 -2.39
C SER A 100 5.28 6.35 -3.25
N LEU A 101 4.28 5.54 -3.64
CA LEU A 101 4.42 4.53 -4.67
C LEU A 101 3.89 5.07 -5.99
N LYS A 102 4.67 4.89 -7.06
CA LYS A 102 4.30 5.30 -8.41
C LYS A 102 4.71 4.21 -9.39
N LEU A 103 3.86 3.95 -10.37
CA LEU A 103 4.18 3.09 -11.49
C LEU A 103 4.66 3.96 -12.67
N SER A 104 5.71 3.53 -13.35
CA SER A 104 6.19 4.12 -14.59
C SER A 104 6.47 3.03 -15.62
N ASP A 105 6.52 3.41 -16.90
CA ASP A 105 7.08 2.55 -17.93
C ASP A 105 8.61 2.42 -17.78
N LEU A 106 9.22 1.61 -18.65
CA LEU A 106 10.67 1.39 -18.67
C LEU A 106 11.47 2.63 -19.10
N SER A 107 10.82 3.64 -19.69
CA SER A 107 11.44 4.94 -20.01
C SER A 107 11.42 5.91 -18.83
N GLY A 108 10.73 5.56 -17.74
CA GLY A 108 10.57 6.37 -16.53
C GLY A 108 9.36 7.31 -16.57
N GLN A 109 8.50 7.23 -17.60
CA GLN A 109 7.28 8.03 -17.65
C GLN A 109 6.22 7.43 -16.75
N ARG A 110 5.64 8.24 -15.86
CA ARG A 110 4.58 7.79 -14.94
C ARG A 110 3.35 7.33 -15.70
N VAL A 111 2.84 6.15 -15.36
CA VAL A 111 1.65 5.56 -15.99
C VAL A 111 0.52 5.39 -14.99
N SER A 112 -0.71 5.65 -15.45
CA SER A 112 -1.96 5.31 -14.74
C SER A 112 -2.75 4.21 -15.46
N ARG A 113 -2.35 3.87 -16.69
CA ARG A 113 -2.89 2.81 -17.52
C ARG A 113 -1.74 1.89 -17.91
N ALA A 114 -1.94 0.60 -17.77
CA ALA A 114 -0.98 -0.43 -18.12
C ALA A 114 -1.63 -1.46 -19.05
N VAL A 115 -0.80 -2.12 -19.83
CA VAL A 115 -1.20 -3.21 -20.73
C VAL A 115 -0.80 -4.51 -20.06
N HIS A 116 -1.71 -5.47 -20.05
CA HIS A 116 -1.48 -6.80 -19.53
C HIS A 116 -0.27 -7.47 -20.21
N GLY A 117 0.57 -8.13 -19.44
CA GLY A 117 1.80 -8.80 -19.89
C GLY A 117 3.01 -7.88 -20.06
N ASN A 118 2.83 -6.56 -20.14
CA ASN A 118 3.96 -5.63 -20.25
C ASN A 118 4.66 -5.41 -18.91
N SER A 119 5.95 -5.05 -18.99
CA SER A 119 6.77 -4.74 -17.81
C SER A 119 6.70 -3.27 -17.42
N TYR A 120 6.73 -3.01 -16.12
CA TYR A 120 6.66 -1.66 -15.54
C TYR A 120 7.63 -1.52 -14.36
N VAL A 121 7.99 -0.27 -14.03
CA VAL A 121 8.81 0.04 -12.85
C VAL A 121 7.92 0.56 -11.74
N LEU A 122 7.94 -0.12 -10.60
CA LEU A 122 7.32 0.34 -9.36
C LEU A 122 8.37 1.10 -8.54
N ARG A 123 8.18 2.42 -8.40
CA ARG A 123 9.09 3.30 -7.66
C ARG A 123 8.48 3.70 -6.31
N ALA A 124 9.22 3.42 -5.24
CA ALA A 124 8.98 3.94 -3.90
C ALA A 124 9.86 5.17 -3.65
N GLN A 125 9.30 6.21 -3.03
CA GLN A 125 10.02 7.44 -2.73
C GLN A 125 9.61 7.99 -1.36
N LEU A 126 10.58 8.11 -0.46
CA LEU A 126 10.45 8.70 0.87
C LEU A 126 10.44 10.23 0.80
N THR A 127 9.63 10.91 1.61
CA THR A 127 9.57 12.38 1.70
C THR A 127 9.16 12.80 3.11
N PRO A 128 9.79 13.82 3.74
CA PRO A 128 10.92 14.59 3.22
C PRO A 128 12.21 13.76 3.15
N TYR A 129 13.15 14.22 2.32
CA TYR A 129 14.48 13.63 2.28
C TYR A 129 15.27 14.07 3.52
N ASP A 130 15.87 13.13 4.21
CA ASP A 130 16.75 13.36 5.36
C ASP A 130 17.90 12.35 5.30
N ILE A 131 19.13 12.83 5.49
CA ILE A 131 20.37 12.05 5.36
C ILE A 131 20.40 10.83 6.30
N ILE A 132 19.75 10.91 7.45
CA ILE A 132 19.82 9.88 8.50
C ILE A 132 18.79 8.78 8.27
N THR A 133 17.69 9.10 7.57
CA THR A 133 16.52 8.24 7.47
C THR A 133 16.49 7.55 6.11
N THR A 134 16.48 6.21 6.14
CA THR A 134 16.43 5.37 4.94
C THR A 134 15.18 4.51 4.92
N LEU A 135 14.78 4.02 3.74
CA LEU A 135 13.59 3.17 3.58
C LEU A 135 13.96 1.75 3.14
N ARG A 136 13.18 0.77 3.60
CA ARG A 136 13.18 -0.61 3.08
C ARG A 136 11.75 -1.06 2.81
N MET A 137 11.51 -1.62 1.63
CA MET A 137 10.20 -2.12 1.23
C MET A 137 10.00 -3.57 1.71
N LYS A 138 8.81 -3.88 2.19
CA LYS A 138 8.34 -5.24 2.52
C LYS A 138 6.84 -5.36 2.31
N ASN A 139 6.29 -6.57 2.40
CA ASN A 139 4.85 -6.82 2.38
C ASN A 139 4.14 -6.10 1.21
N CYS A 140 4.64 -6.30 0.00
CA CYS A 140 3.92 -5.84 -1.18
C CYS A 140 2.88 -6.87 -1.57
N PHE A 141 1.68 -6.41 -1.89
CA PHE A 141 0.64 -7.24 -2.46
C PHE A 141 -0.21 -6.41 -3.40
N SER A 142 -0.87 -7.10 -4.32
CA SER A 142 -1.85 -6.50 -5.20
C SER A 142 -3.24 -7.05 -4.94
N PHE A 143 -4.25 -6.25 -5.22
CA PHE A 143 -5.64 -6.64 -5.05
C PHE A 143 -6.54 -5.88 -6.02
N GLY A 144 -7.70 -6.44 -6.34
CA GLY A 144 -8.77 -5.78 -7.10
C GLY A 144 -10.05 -5.63 -6.26
N THR A 145 -10.43 -6.73 -5.62
CA THR A 145 -11.50 -6.81 -4.62
C THR A 145 -10.89 -6.98 -3.23
N ASP A 146 -11.72 -7.08 -2.19
CA ASP A 146 -11.23 -7.24 -0.81
C ASP A 146 -10.84 -8.70 -0.49
N THR A 147 -11.14 -9.62 -1.40
CA THR A 147 -10.95 -11.07 -1.24
C THR A 147 -9.82 -11.63 -2.10
N GLU A 148 -9.49 -10.95 -3.20
CA GLU A 148 -8.46 -11.39 -4.13
C GLU A 148 -7.17 -10.62 -3.91
N HIS A 149 -6.18 -11.30 -3.34
CA HIS A 149 -4.86 -10.74 -3.06
C HIS A 149 -3.77 -11.62 -3.67
N VAL A 150 -2.83 -10.99 -4.37
CA VAL A 150 -1.59 -11.65 -4.81
C VAL A 150 -0.45 -11.02 -4.04
N LYS A 151 0.20 -11.80 -3.18
CA LYS A 151 1.41 -11.37 -2.50
C LYS A 151 2.52 -11.23 -3.54
N LEU A 152 3.22 -10.11 -3.53
CA LEU A 152 4.30 -9.80 -4.46
C LEU A 152 5.64 -9.90 -3.72
N LEU A 153 5.75 -9.23 -2.56
CA LEU A 153 6.87 -9.38 -1.63
C LEU A 153 6.42 -9.98 -0.30
N ASP A 154 7.29 -10.78 0.30
CA ASP A 154 7.09 -11.33 1.63
C ASP A 154 7.32 -10.30 2.76
N GLU A 155 7.27 -10.78 4.00
CA GLU A 155 7.50 -9.93 5.19
C GLU A 155 8.95 -9.50 5.37
N TYR A 156 9.88 -10.06 4.62
CA TYR A 156 11.28 -9.69 4.67
C TYR A 156 11.65 -8.72 3.55
N GLY A 157 10.82 -8.61 2.52
CA GLY A 157 11.06 -7.77 1.33
C GLY A 157 11.52 -8.56 0.11
N CYS A 158 11.40 -9.89 0.14
CA CYS A 158 11.79 -10.77 -0.96
C CYS A 158 10.60 -11.09 -1.89
N PRO A 159 10.82 -11.17 -3.22
CA PRO A 159 9.81 -11.62 -4.16
C PRO A 159 9.29 -13.00 -3.80
N THR A 160 7.98 -13.12 -3.70
CA THR A 160 7.31 -14.42 -3.45
C THR A 160 7.30 -15.30 -4.69
N ALA A 161 7.41 -14.70 -5.87
CA ALA A 161 7.51 -15.37 -7.15
C ALA A 161 8.39 -14.53 -8.08
N ALA A 162 9.53 -15.08 -8.48
CA ALA A 162 10.53 -14.38 -9.30
C ALA A 162 9.98 -13.93 -10.67
N GLN A 163 8.93 -14.59 -11.18
CA GLN A 163 8.27 -14.20 -12.42
C GLN A 163 7.35 -12.99 -12.29
N LEU A 164 6.89 -12.61 -11.08
CA LEU A 164 5.95 -11.50 -10.91
C LEU A 164 6.66 -10.16 -10.79
N MET A 165 7.66 -10.08 -9.92
CA MET A 165 8.45 -8.87 -9.73
C MET A 165 9.89 -9.16 -9.32
N SER A 166 10.77 -8.21 -9.60
CA SER A 166 12.13 -8.19 -9.08
C SER A 166 12.17 -7.82 -7.60
N GLU A 167 13.33 -8.03 -6.98
CA GLU A 167 13.69 -7.35 -5.73
C GLU A 167 13.70 -5.82 -5.93
N PHE A 168 13.52 -5.09 -4.83
CA PHE A 168 13.73 -3.65 -4.84
C PHE A 168 15.23 -3.33 -4.87
N ILE A 169 15.64 -2.56 -5.88
CA ILE A 169 16.96 -1.97 -5.97
C ILE A 169 16.91 -0.58 -5.33
N TYR A 170 17.76 -0.36 -4.33
CA TYR A 170 17.83 0.88 -3.57
C TYR A 170 18.83 1.84 -4.22
N ASN A 171 18.37 2.63 -5.19
CA ASN A 171 19.22 3.58 -5.93
C ASN A 171 19.79 4.69 -5.03
N THR A 172 19.04 5.10 -4.01
CA THR A 172 19.46 6.05 -2.98
C THR A 172 18.82 5.65 -1.65
N SER A 173 19.29 6.24 -0.55
CA SER A 173 18.64 6.11 0.77
C SER A 173 17.13 6.43 0.79
N HIS A 174 16.60 7.11 -0.23
CA HIS A 174 15.23 7.62 -0.25
C HIS A 174 14.38 7.09 -1.41
N THR A 175 14.96 6.27 -2.29
CA THR A 175 14.27 5.75 -3.47
C THR A 175 14.59 4.29 -3.69
N ALA A 176 13.57 3.49 -3.94
CA ALA A 176 13.71 2.09 -4.30
C ALA A 176 12.86 1.78 -5.53
N GLU A 177 13.36 0.92 -6.41
CA GLU A 177 12.67 0.52 -7.64
C GLU A 177 12.62 -1.00 -7.78
N ALA A 178 11.48 -1.53 -8.19
CA ALA A 178 11.33 -2.91 -8.59
C ALA A 178 10.66 -2.99 -9.96
N ILE A 179 11.04 -3.97 -10.77
CA ILE A 179 10.40 -4.27 -12.04
C ILE A 179 9.23 -5.21 -11.77
N VAL A 180 8.03 -4.84 -12.19
CA VAL A 180 6.89 -5.75 -12.34
C VAL A 180 7.01 -6.34 -13.74
N TYR A 181 7.38 -7.62 -13.85
CA TYR A 181 7.76 -8.22 -15.13
C TYR A 181 6.56 -8.40 -16.06
N GLU A 182 5.46 -8.92 -15.52
CA GLU A 182 4.22 -9.16 -16.25
C GLU A 182 3.08 -8.50 -15.49
N MET A 183 2.61 -7.35 -15.99
CA MET A 183 1.42 -6.73 -15.43
C MET A 183 0.21 -7.63 -15.62
N PHE A 184 -0.58 -7.80 -14.57
CA PHE A 184 -1.75 -8.67 -14.59
C PHE A 184 -3.00 -7.91 -14.15
N LYS A 185 -4.16 -8.50 -14.37
CA LYS A 185 -5.42 -8.04 -13.80
C LYS A 185 -6.16 -9.17 -13.11
N PHE A 186 -7.03 -8.80 -12.18
CA PHE A 186 -7.98 -9.75 -11.61
C PHE A 186 -9.15 -9.93 -12.59
N PRO A 187 -9.76 -11.12 -12.69
CA PRO A 187 -10.88 -11.38 -13.59
C PRO A 187 -12.02 -10.37 -13.44
N ASP A 188 -12.31 -9.99 -12.20
CA ASP A 188 -13.44 -9.13 -11.84
C ASP A 188 -13.09 -7.63 -11.77
N SER A 189 -11.84 -7.24 -12.07
CA SER A 189 -11.40 -5.85 -11.94
C SER A 189 -10.31 -5.45 -12.93
N HIS A 190 -10.60 -4.43 -13.74
CA HIS A 190 -9.60 -3.69 -14.51
C HIS A 190 -8.77 -2.73 -13.65
N LYS A 191 -9.18 -2.46 -12.40
CA LYS A 191 -8.39 -1.67 -11.45
C LYS A 191 -7.53 -2.61 -10.61
N LEU A 192 -6.22 -2.44 -10.70
CA LEU A 192 -5.25 -3.12 -9.85
C LEU A 192 -4.71 -2.11 -8.84
N TYR A 193 -4.78 -2.47 -7.57
CA TYR A 193 -4.13 -1.75 -6.48
C TYR A 193 -2.85 -2.49 -6.13
N ILE A 194 -1.75 -1.76 -5.98
CA ILE A 194 -0.49 -2.30 -5.47
C ILE A 194 -0.17 -1.55 -4.19
N GLN A 195 -0.18 -2.27 -3.07
CA GLN A 195 0.15 -1.75 -1.76
C GLN A 195 1.45 -2.39 -1.27
N CYS A 196 2.31 -1.57 -0.67
CA CYS A 196 3.51 -2.05 0.00
C CYS A 196 3.68 -1.34 1.35
N ASP A 197 4.34 -2.02 2.27
CA ASP A 197 4.80 -1.43 3.50
C ASP A 197 6.27 -1.00 3.38
N ALA A 198 6.59 0.15 3.94
CA ALA A 198 7.95 0.66 4.05
C ALA A 198 8.35 0.75 5.52
N ILE A 199 9.46 0.12 5.87
CA ILE A 199 10.14 0.33 7.14
C ILE A 199 11.08 1.53 7.00
N LEU A 200 11.08 2.41 7.99
CA LEU A 200 12.09 3.46 8.13
C LEU A 200 13.16 3.07 9.15
N CYS A 201 14.42 3.17 8.75
CA CYS A 201 15.59 2.88 9.60
C CYS A 201 16.47 4.12 9.73
N ARG A 202 16.94 4.40 10.94
CA ARG A 202 17.99 5.40 11.18
C ARG A 202 19.36 4.76 10.93
N GLY A 203 20.22 5.43 10.17
CA GLY A 203 21.58 4.94 9.91
C GLY A 203 21.66 3.81 8.86
N GLY A 204 20.60 3.62 8.07
CA GLY A 204 20.57 2.64 6.97
C GLY A 204 19.74 1.39 7.28
N CYS A 205 18.85 1.00 6.37
CA CYS A 205 18.17 -0.27 6.44
C CYS A 205 19.06 -1.39 5.89
N ARG A 206 19.01 -2.57 6.53
CA ARG A 206 19.63 -3.78 5.96
C ARG A 206 18.77 -4.30 4.82
N GLU A 207 19.36 -4.42 3.65
CA GLU A 207 18.71 -5.02 2.49
C GLU A 207 18.36 -6.50 2.77
N PRO A 208 17.22 -6.98 2.24
CA PRO A 208 16.87 -8.39 2.36
C PRO A 208 17.85 -9.27 1.59
N VAL A 209 18.06 -10.50 2.07
CA VAL A 209 18.85 -11.51 1.36
C VAL A 209 17.88 -12.58 0.87
N CYS A 210 17.64 -12.62 -0.44
CA CYS A 210 16.62 -13.49 -1.04
C CYS A 210 17.19 -14.75 -1.71
N ASP A 211 18.53 -14.89 -1.76
CA ASP A 211 19.26 -15.96 -2.46
C ASP A 211 19.30 -17.33 -1.77
N SER A 212 18.62 -17.54 -0.63
CA SER A 212 18.66 -18.84 0.07
C SER A 212 17.28 -19.38 0.46
N PRO A 213 16.96 -20.65 0.14
CA PRO A 213 15.68 -21.27 0.53
C PRO A 213 15.51 -21.43 2.05
N ASN A 214 16.58 -21.23 2.83
CA ASN A 214 16.58 -21.27 4.29
C ASN A 214 16.90 -19.93 4.97
N SER A 215 17.14 -18.85 4.21
CA SER A 215 17.20 -17.51 4.80
C SER A 215 15.77 -17.01 4.96
N LYS A 216 15.08 -17.50 6.01
CA LYS A 216 14.04 -16.66 6.63
C LYS A 216 14.74 -15.34 6.90
N GLY A 217 14.36 -14.28 6.19
CA GLY A 217 15.01 -12.98 6.33
C GLY A 217 15.12 -12.70 7.82
N GLN A 218 16.35 -12.64 8.34
CA GLN A 218 16.50 -12.41 9.76
C GLN A 218 15.92 -11.02 10.01
N ASP A 219 14.83 -10.97 10.76
CA ASP A 219 14.26 -9.73 11.26
C ASP A 219 15.24 -9.20 12.30
N LEU A 220 16.30 -8.56 11.81
CA LEU A 220 17.26 -7.82 12.63
C LEU A 220 16.57 -6.50 12.98
N ALA A 221 15.56 -6.63 13.82
CA ALA A 221 14.92 -5.55 14.54
C ALA A 221 15.99 -4.94 15.44
N THR A 222 16.65 -3.90 14.97
CA THR A 222 17.46 -3.09 15.87
C THR A 222 17.31 -1.58 15.67
N ASP A 223 16.79 -1.11 14.54
CA ASP A 223 16.58 0.34 14.33
C ASP A 223 15.31 0.73 13.54
N SER A 224 14.35 -0.19 13.39
CA SER A 224 13.08 0.09 12.72
C SER A 224 12.11 0.82 13.65
N TYR A 225 11.86 2.11 13.41
CA TYR A 225 11.01 2.93 14.29
C TYR A 225 9.66 3.32 13.68
N SER A 226 9.44 3.12 12.37
CA SER A 226 8.18 3.45 11.71
C SER A 226 7.88 2.52 10.55
N LEU A 227 6.59 2.21 10.36
CA LEU A 227 6.04 1.39 9.30
C LEU A 227 4.97 2.19 8.57
N ILE A 228 5.16 2.42 7.28
CA ILE A 228 4.33 3.27 6.44
C ILE A 228 3.80 2.44 5.27
N SER A 229 2.47 2.30 5.20
CA SER A 229 1.82 1.67 4.04
C SER A 229 1.58 2.70 2.95
N SER A 230 2.00 2.39 1.73
CA SER A 230 1.76 3.20 0.54
C SER A 230 1.06 2.37 -0.51
N SER A 231 0.26 3.02 -1.36
CA SER A 231 -0.54 2.33 -2.37
C SER A 231 -0.59 3.13 -3.66
N THR A 232 -0.58 2.43 -4.79
CA THR A 232 -0.83 2.99 -6.11
C THR A 232 -1.92 2.22 -6.83
N THR A 233 -2.62 2.92 -7.72
CA THR A 233 -3.72 2.39 -8.53
C THR A 233 -3.30 2.44 -9.98
N VAL A 234 -3.53 1.35 -10.71
CA VAL A 234 -3.32 1.28 -12.17
C VAL A 234 -4.52 0.61 -12.83
N TYR A 235 -4.91 1.10 -14.00
CA TYR A 235 -5.93 0.49 -14.84
C TYR A 235 -5.25 -0.43 -15.86
N VAL A 236 -5.57 -1.71 -15.85
CA VAL A 236 -4.93 -2.72 -16.70
C VAL A 236 -5.88 -3.14 -17.82
N PHE A 237 -5.40 -3.04 -19.06
CA PHE A 237 -6.14 -3.35 -20.29
C PHE A 237 -5.52 -4.55 -20.99
N GLU A 238 -6.32 -5.30 -21.76
CA GLU A 238 -5.76 -6.35 -22.61
C GLU A 238 -5.08 -5.73 -23.84
N PRO A 239 -4.06 -6.38 -24.42
CA PRO A 239 -3.41 -5.89 -25.63
C PRO A 239 -4.39 -5.69 -26.81
N SER A 240 -5.50 -6.42 -26.81
CA SER A 240 -6.57 -6.30 -27.81
C SER A 240 -7.45 -5.05 -27.67
N ASP A 241 -7.42 -4.39 -26.51
CA ASP A 241 -8.29 -3.26 -26.19
C ASP A 241 -7.74 -1.90 -26.69
N ASP A 242 -6.48 -1.88 -27.14
CA ASP A 242 -5.78 -0.70 -27.68
C ASP A 242 -5.94 -0.53 -29.21
N ASN A 243 -6.92 -1.22 -29.82
CA ASN A 243 -7.19 -1.19 -31.27
C ASN A 243 -8.48 -0.43 -31.63
#